data_AF-A0A2V7CXG8-F1
#
_entry.id   AF-A0A2V7CXG8-F1
#
_cell.length_a   1.000
_cell.length_b   1.000
_cell.length_c   1.000
_cell.angle_alpha   90.00
_cell.angle_beta   90.00
_cell.angle_gamma   90.00
#
_symmetry.space_group_name_H-M   'P 1'
#
loop_
_entity.id
_entity.type
_entity.pdbx_description
1 polymer ?
#
loop_
_entity_poly.entity_id
_entity_poly.type
_entity_poly.pdbx_seq_one_letter_code
_entity_poly.pdbx_strand_id
1 'polypeptide(L)'
;MAGGRSPPCSACIRRSRHDASPCRSTRDLPSESVMTTSVRPLLVALLVATGCTSMSADSRGAAQLAGLEKIQHVIVIYQENWSFDSLYGRFPGADGLANASERIRQVKQDGTPYTTLPQPLDTSKQPPVPDPRFPANLPVAPYDAAPYVPADQKTGDIVNLALQEVRQINGGRMDGFVAWSENGGLAMSYYDATNLPVGRLAQQYTLADHFFHSAFGGSLFNHWWLICACTPVWPNAPANVVLQIDERGVLVRRGSVTPDGFVVHTVSSSSRPYPTSSRDPAQRLPLQTMPTIGDRLTEKSISWAWYSEGWNDAVAGRPDPLFQFHHQPFNYFAPYAEGTAARVEHLRDIDDFFAALRTGNVPAVAFVKPIGAHNEHPGYADLLRGQEYVATLVKAVQDSAVWK
;
A
#
# COMPACT_ATOMS: atom_id res chain seq x y z
N MET A 1 -4.15 -3.71 -72.73
CA MET A 1 -2.95 -3.52 -73.58
C MET A 1 -1.92 -2.73 -72.76
N ALA A 2 -0.61 -2.96 -72.97
CA ALA A 2 0.48 -2.14 -72.38
C ALA A 2 0.49 -0.73 -73.01
N GLY A 3 1.25 0.30 -72.58
CA GLY A 3 2.32 0.52 -71.58
C GLY A 3 2.83 1.97 -71.80
N GLY A 4 3.83 2.57 -71.13
CA GLY A 4 4.69 2.20 -69.99
C GLY A 4 5.85 3.21 -69.81
N ARG A 5 6.68 3.03 -68.77
CA ARG A 5 8.04 3.60 -68.50
C ARG A 5 8.23 5.06 -68.01
N SER A 6 9.17 5.18 -67.06
CA SER A 6 9.72 6.34 -66.29
C SER A 6 11.13 6.75 -66.82
N PRO A 7 12.03 7.54 -66.14
CA PRO A 7 11.97 8.55 -65.05
C PRO A 7 12.63 9.90 -65.54
N PRO A 8 13.72 10.56 -64.99
CA PRO A 8 14.21 10.86 -63.63
C PRO A 8 14.70 12.34 -63.32
N CYS A 9 14.84 12.67 -62.02
CA CYS A 9 15.86 13.50 -61.30
C CYS A 9 16.38 14.92 -61.73
N SER A 10 16.62 15.76 -60.68
CA SER A 10 17.85 16.55 -60.36
C SER A 10 17.83 18.10 -60.26
N ALA A 11 18.07 18.56 -59.01
CA ALA A 11 19.09 19.55 -58.56
C ALA A 11 18.87 21.11 -58.58
N CYS A 12 19.34 21.72 -57.46
CA CYS A 12 20.28 22.87 -57.34
C CYS A 12 19.88 24.23 -56.68
N ILE A 13 20.74 24.66 -55.72
CA ILE A 13 21.21 26.04 -55.35
C ILE A 13 20.49 26.88 -54.25
N ARG A 14 21.14 26.95 -53.05
CA ARG A 14 21.65 28.11 -52.22
C ARG A 14 20.86 29.46 -52.13
N ARG A 15 20.96 30.34 -51.09
CA ARG A 15 21.54 30.40 -49.70
C ARG A 15 21.20 31.77 -49.02
N SER A 16 20.98 31.81 -47.69
CA SER A 16 21.46 32.82 -46.69
C SER A 16 21.00 32.40 -45.27
N ARG A 17 21.89 32.12 -44.29
CA ARG A 17 22.56 33.03 -43.29
C ARG A 17 21.58 33.90 -42.48
N HIS A 18 21.65 34.04 -41.16
CA HIS A 18 22.68 33.74 -40.13
C HIS A 18 22.02 33.19 -38.84
N ASP A 19 22.69 32.69 -37.78
CA ASP A 19 23.90 31.84 -37.59
C ASP A 19 23.95 31.44 -36.07
N ALA A 20 24.51 30.27 -35.71
CA ALA A 20 24.85 29.87 -34.32
C ALA A 20 25.97 28.80 -34.33
N SER A 21 26.90 28.86 -33.38
CA SER A 21 28.19 28.13 -33.43
C SER A 21 28.27 26.86 -32.56
N PRO A 22 29.01 25.81 -32.97
CA PRO A 22 29.41 24.68 -32.11
C PRO A 22 30.96 24.48 -31.99
N CYS A 23 31.39 23.76 -30.96
CA CYS A 23 32.76 23.20 -30.80
C CYS A 23 32.64 21.74 -30.31
N ARG A 24 33.11 20.72 -31.06
CA ARG A 24 34.43 20.03 -30.99
C ARG A 24 34.71 19.30 -29.65
N SER A 25 35.29 18.10 -29.59
CA SER A 25 35.93 17.24 -30.61
C SER A 25 35.94 15.76 -30.18
N THR A 26 35.97 14.83 -31.14
CA THR A 26 36.34 13.40 -30.95
C THR A 26 37.86 13.19 -30.99
N ARG A 27 38.36 12.03 -30.49
CA ARG A 27 39.59 11.36 -30.96
C ARG A 27 39.75 9.92 -30.45
N ASP A 28 40.45 9.15 -31.27
CA ASP A 28 40.55 7.69 -31.37
C ASP A 28 41.40 6.96 -30.30
N LEU A 29 41.28 5.63 -30.26
CA LEU A 29 42.10 4.69 -29.48
C LEU A 29 42.99 3.81 -30.39
N PRO A 30 44.25 3.53 -30.02
CA PRO A 30 45.05 2.45 -30.61
C PRO A 30 45.36 1.30 -29.61
N SER A 31 45.82 0.16 -30.15
CA SER A 31 46.02 -1.12 -29.48
C SER A 31 47.47 -1.40 -29.01
N GLU A 32 47.58 -2.22 -27.96
CA GLU A 32 48.67 -3.15 -27.57
C GLU A 32 50.16 -2.70 -27.59
N SER A 33 50.82 -2.90 -26.45
CA SER A 33 52.16 -3.53 -26.40
C SER A 33 52.43 -4.15 -25.02
N VAL A 34 53.09 -5.30 -24.99
CA VAL A 34 53.52 -6.01 -23.78
C VAL A 34 55.01 -5.75 -23.55
N MET A 35 55.40 -5.36 -22.34
CA MET A 35 56.80 -5.50 -21.92
C MET A 35 56.94 -5.76 -20.42
N THR A 36 57.85 -6.68 -20.09
CA THR A 36 58.11 -7.21 -18.75
C THR A 36 59.13 -6.39 -17.97
N THR A 37 59.02 -6.35 -16.64
CA THR A 37 60.14 -5.96 -15.76
C THR A 37 60.15 -6.77 -14.47
N SER A 38 61.36 -7.10 -14.03
CA SER A 38 61.66 -8.02 -12.94
C SER A 38 61.67 -7.30 -11.57
N VAL A 39 61.23 -7.99 -10.52
CA VAL A 39 61.40 -7.56 -9.12
C VAL A 39 62.12 -8.67 -8.36
N ARG A 40 63.26 -8.32 -7.72
CA ARG A 40 63.95 -9.16 -6.73
C ARG A 40 63.74 -8.59 -5.33
N PRO A 41 63.66 -9.43 -4.28
CA PRO A 41 63.21 -9.01 -2.96
C PRO A 41 64.35 -8.43 -2.11
N LEU A 42 63.99 -7.55 -1.17
CA LEU A 42 64.82 -7.23 -0.01
C LEU A 42 64.06 -7.63 1.25
N LEU A 43 64.64 -8.55 2.03
CA LEU A 43 64.15 -8.82 3.38
C LEU A 43 64.60 -7.68 4.32
N VAL A 44 63.67 -7.13 5.08
CA VAL A 44 63.96 -6.49 6.36
C VAL A 44 63.01 -7.09 7.39
N ALA A 45 63.56 -7.95 8.25
CA ALA A 45 62.85 -8.43 9.42
C ALA A 45 63.08 -7.45 10.58
N LEU A 46 61.99 -7.03 11.24
CA LEU A 46 62.08 -6.36 12.54
C LEU A 46 61.05 -6.98 13.47
N LEU A 47 61.52 -7.70 14.49
CA LEU A 47 60.67 -8.12 15.60
C LEU A 47 60.41 -6.91 16.50
N VAL A 48 59.13 -6.66 16.80
CA VAL A 48 58.71 -6.04 18.07
C VAL A 48 57.64 -6.92 18.67
N ALA A 49 57.82 -7.28 19.95
CA ALA A 49 57.01 -8.28 20.62
C ALA A 49 55.85 -7.67 21.42
N THR A 50 54.91 -8.55 21.80
CA THR A 50 53.97 -8.43 22.94
C THR A 50 53.01 -7.23 22.96
N GLY A 51 51.75 -7.51 22.65
CA GLY A 51 50.65 -6.56 22.79
C GLY A 51 49.27 -7.17 22.51
N CYS A 52 49.04 -8.44 22.88
CA CYS A 52 47.72 -9.06 22.76
C CYS A 52 46.75 -8.52 23.83
N THR A 53 46.33 -7.27 23.67
CA THR A 53 45.08 -6.82 24.26
C THR A 53 43.96 -7.57 23.57
N SER A 54 43.46 -8.62 24.21
CA SER A 54 42.15 -9.17 23.92
C SER A 54 41.15 -8.04 24.08
N MET A 55 40.75 -7.41 22.98
CA MET A 55 39.50 -6.68 22.96
C MET A 55 38.43 -7.74 23.21
N SER A 56 37.91 -7.77 24.43
CA SER A 56 36.69 -8.49 24.73
C SER A 56 35.65 -7.94 23.76
N ALA A 57 35.32 -8.74 22.74
CA ALA A 57 34.18 -8.47 21.90
C ALA A 57 32.99 -8.42 22.87
N ASP A 58 32.45 -7.21 23.06
CA ASP A 58 31.40 -6.95 24.03
C ASP A 58 30.18 -7.76 23.57
N SER A 59 30.05 -8.96 24.13
CA SER A 59 29.07 -9.97 23.74
C SER A 59 27.70 -9.59 24.29
N ARG A 60 27.25 -8.41 23.90
CA ARG A 60 25.84 -8.03 23.80
C ARG A 60 25.22 -8.88 22.70
N GLY A 61 25.13 -10.19 22.96
CA GLY A 61 24.10 -10.99 22.34
C GLY A 61 22.80 -10.23 22.58
N ALA A 62 22.06 -9.96 21.50
CA ALA A 62 20.83 -9.19 21.57
C ALA A 62 19.99 -9.75 22.72
N ALA A 63 19.77 -8.94 23.75
CA ALA A 63 19.08 -9.39 24.94
C ALA A 63 17.72 -9.93 24.49
N GLN A 64 17.55 -11.25 24.59
CA GLN A 64 16.33 -11.91 24.12
C GLN A 64 15.18 -11.24 24.86
N LEU A 65 14.29 -10.58 24.10
CA LEU A 65 13.32 -9.63 24.63
C LEU A 65 12.40 -10.35 25.62
N ALA A 66 12.72 -10.21 26.90
CA ALA A 66 12.09 -10.99 27.96
C ALA A 66 10.60 -10.67 28.02
N GLY A 67 9.77 -11.71 27.94
CA GLY A 67 8.33 -11.62 27.84
C GLY A 67 7.77 -11.98 26.46
N LEU A 68 8.56 -11.92 25.37
CA LEU A 68 8.06 -12.37 24.06
C LEU A 68 7.77 -13.87 24.04
N GLU A 69 8.49 -14.67 24.84
CA GLU A 69 8.24 -16.11 25.00
C GLU A 69 6.88 -16.44 25.65
N LYS A 70 6.18 -15.44 26.18
CA LYS A 70 4.83 -15.59 26.75
C LYS A 70 3.73 -15.42 25.72
N ILE A 71 4.03 -14.82 24.56
CA ILE A 71 3.05 -14.58 23.51
C ILE A 71 2.84 -15.87 22.72
N GLN A 72 1.76 -16.59 23.03
CA GLN A 72 1.37 -17.82 22.33
C GLN A 72 0.54 -17.55 21.06
N HIS A 73 -0.18 -16.42 21.04
CA HIS A 73 -1.06 -16.03 19.94
C HIS A 73 -0.78 -14.59 19.50
N VAL A 74 -0.63 -14.38 18.19
CA VAL A 74 -0.62 -13.05 17.56
C VAL A 74 -1.87 -12.94 16.68
N ILE A 75 -2.75 -11.99 17.02
CA ILE A 75 -4.00 -11.76 16.29
C ILE A 75 -3.93 -10.36 15.64
N VAL A 76 -3.95 -10.32 14.31
CA VAL A 76 -3.85 -9.10 13.51
C VAL A 76 -5.22 -8.77 12.93
N ILE A 77 -5.88 -7.74 13.44
CA ILE A 77 -7.13 -7.20 12.87
C ILE A 77 -6.75 -6.08 11.90
N TYR A 78 -7.16 -6.19 10.64
CA TYR A 78 -6.68 -5.30 9.57
C TYR A 78 -7.81 -4.44 8.97
N GLN A 79 -7.87 -3.15 9.35
CA GLN A 79 -8.88 -2.17 8.90
C GLN A 79 -8.43 -1.37 7.65
N GLU A 80 -9.34 -0.53 7.14
CA GLU A 80 -9.28 0.33 5.95
C GLU A 80 -9.79 1.74 6.34
N ASN A 81 -9.64 2.85 5.59
CA ASN A 81 -8.53 3.29 4.76
C ASN A 81 -8.04 4.67 5.31
N TRP A 82 -8.10 4.85 6.63
CA TRP A 82 -7.79 6.10 7.31
C TRP A 82 -6.29 6.29 7.55
N SER A 83 -5.81 7.53 7.48
CA SER A 83 -4.45 7.88 7.89
C SER A 83 -4.38 8.07 9.40
N PHE A 84 -3.17 8.07 9.98
CA PHE A 84 -3.01 8.34 11.40
C PHE A 84 -3.60 9.70 11.79
N ASP A 85 -3.26 10.76 11.06
CA ASP A 85 -3.75 12.11 11.33
C ASP A 85 -5.27 12.27 11.20
N SER A 86 -5.93 11.47 10.35
CA SER A 86 -7.38 11.58 10.14
C SER A 86 -8.24 10.94 11.23
N LEU A 87 -7.65 10.17 12.16
CA LEU A 87 -8.34 9.58 13.33
C LEU A 87 -7.63 9.90 14.66
N TYR A 88 -6.32 9.74 14.70
CA TYR A 88 -5.52 9.73 15.93
C TYR A 88 -4.55 10.92 16.04
N GLY A 89 -4.50 11.82 15.04
CA GLY A 89 -3.68 13.04 15.10
C GLY A 89 -4.08 14.06 16.18
N ARG A 90 -5.20 13.83 16.87
CA ARG A 90 -5.62 14.55 18.10
C ARG A 90 -5.42 13.75 19.39
N PHE A 91 -5.01 12.49 19.30
CA PHE A 91 -4.94 11.59 20.45
C PHE A 91 -3.91 12.11 21.48
N PRO A 92 -4.22 12.08 22.80
CA PRO A 92 -3.34 12.63 23.82
C PRO A 92 -1.92 12.04 23.78
N GLY A 93 -0.93 12.87 23.47
CA GLY A 93 0.49 12.52 23.45
C GLY A 93 1.03 11.99 22.12
N ALA A 94 0.21 11.86 21.08
CA ALA A 94 0.66 11.44 19.75
C ALA A 94 1.42 12.55 18.99
N ASP A 95 2.40 12.17 18.17
CA ASP A 95 2.90 13.04 17.10
C ASP A 95 1.89 13.09 15.95
N GLY A 96 1.21 14.23 15.79
CA GLY A 96 0.11 14.39 14.85
C GLY A 96 -0.22 15.86 14.54
N LEU A 97 -1.48 16.16 14.24
CA LEU A 97 -1.97 17.48 13.78
C LEU A 97 -1.47 18.72 14.54
N ALA A 98 -1.13 18.60 15.84
CA ALA A 98 -0.51 19.69 16.60
C ALA A 98 0.86 20.13 16.05
N ASN A 99 1.59 19.22 15.40
CA ASN A 99 2.95 19.40 14.88
C ASN A 99 2.99 19.65 13.36
N ALA A 100 1.83 19.78 12.70
CA ALA A 100 1.73 19.92 11.24
C ALA A 100 2.54 21.11 10.67
N SER A 101 2.53 22.26 11.37
CA SER A 101 3.32 23.45 11.02
C SER A 101 3.09 23.91 9.56
N GLU A 102 4.14 24.26 8.81
CA GLU A 102 4.05 24.74 7.42
C GLU A 102 3.38 23.75 6.45
N ARG A 103 3.30 22.46 6.79
CA ARG A 103 2.67 21.40 5.98
C ARG A 103 1.15 21.55 5.84
N ILE A 104 0.54 22.44 6.62
CA ILE A 104 -0.86 22.85 6.47
C ILE A 104 -1.11 23.52 5.10
N ARG A 105 -0.10 24.20 4.53
CA ARG A 105 -0.22 24.84 3.21
C ARG A 105 -0.48 23.78 2.13
N GLN A 106 -1.47 24.03 1.29
CA GLN A 106 -1.76 23.21 0.11
C GLN A 106 -1.65 24.06 -1.16
N VAL A 107 -1.12 23.47 -2.24
CA VAL A 107 -0.95 24.11 -3.56
C VAL A 107 -1.72 23.38 -4.64
N LYS A 108 -2.21 24.12 -5.63
CA LYS A 108 -2.81 23.60 -6.87
C LYS A 108 -1.76 22.95 -7.75
N GLN A 109 -2.20 22.25 -8.80
CA GLN A 109 -1.31 21.59 -9.76
C GLN A 109 -0.37 22.56 -10.52
N ASP A 110 -0.70 23.85 -10.58
CA ASP A 110 0.15 24.93 -11.13
C ASP A 110 1.14 25.53 -10.11
N GLY A 111 1.15 25.04 -8.86
CA GLY A 111 1.97 25.53 -7.75
C GLY A 111 1.41 26.76 -7.02
N THR A 112 0.29 27.33 -7.47
CA THR A 112 -0.35 28.45 -6.75
C THR A 112 -1.04 27.96 -5.47
N PRO A 113 -0.99 28.69 -4.34
CA PRO A 113 -1.67 28.28 -3.11
C PRO A 113 -3.20 28.15 -3.30
N TYR A 114 -3.80 27.22 -2.57
CA TYR A 114 -5.23 27.30 -2.28
C TYR A 114 -5.51 28.44 -1.29
N THR A 115 -6.62 29.16 -1.48
CA THR A 115 -7.13 30.18 -0.55
C THR A 115 -8.35 29.68 0.24
N THR A 116 -9.07 28.71 -0.31
CA THR A 116 -10.10 27.89 0.33
C THR A 116 -9.97 26.47 -0.19
N LEU A 117 -10.43 25.48 0.57
CA LEU A 117 -10.57 24.11 0.06
C LEU A 117 -11.75 24.03 -0.93
N PRO A 118 -11.70 23.12 -1.91
CA PRO A 118 -12.90 22.76 -2.66
C PRO A 118 -13.91 22.06 -1.74
N GLN A 119 -15.20 22.15 -2.06
CA GLN A 119 -16.25 21.43 -1.33
C GLN A 119 -16.01 19.91 -1.44
N PRO A 120 -16.05 19.15 -0.33
CA PRO A 120 -16.08 17.69 -0.37
C PRO A 120 -17.19 17.14 -1.26
N LEU A 121 -16.96 15.97 -1.86
CA LEU A 121 -17.89 15.31 -2.78
C LEU A 121 -18.56 14.10 -2.14
N ASP A 122 -19.85 13.91 -2.44
CA ASP A 122 -20.60 12.67 -2.23
C ASP A 122 -20.28 11.71 -3.37
N THR A 123 -19.42 10.72 -3.08
CA THR A 123 -18.99 9.68 -4.03
C THR A 123 -19.98 8.52 -4.16
N SER A 124 -21.08 8.51 -3.41
CA SER A 124 -22.19 7.56 -3.64
C SER A 124 -22.97 7.86 -4.92
N LYS A 125 -22.82 9.07 -5.46
CA LYS A 125 -23.42 9.51 -6.73
C LYS A 125 -22.49 9.22 -7.91
N GLN A 126 -23.08 9.00 -9.08
CA GLN A 126 -22.35 8.73 -10.31
C GLN A 126 -22.89 9.66 -11.43
N PRO A 127 -22.13 10.70 -11.84
CA PRO A 127 -20.84 11.13 -11.28
C PRO A 127 -20.96 11.64 -9.82
N PRO A 128 -19.85 11.69 -9.06
CA PRO A 128 -19.82 12.36 -7.76
C PRO A 128 -20.27 13.82 -7.85
N VAL A 129 -20.91 14.31 -6.79
CA VAL A 129 -21.47 15.68 -6.71
C VAL A 129 -20.99 16.37 -5.43
N PRO A 130 -20.97 17.71 -5.36
CA PRO A 130 -20.68 18.42 -4.11
C PRO A 130 -21.62 17.98 -3.00
N ASP A 131 -21.06 17.59 -1.84
CA ASP A 131 -21.83 17.12 -0.70
C ASP A 131 -22.45 18.32 0.05
N PRO A 132 -23.78 18.46 0.08
CA PRO A 132 -24.45 19.61 0.67
C PRO A 132 -24.30 19.69 2.20
N ARG A 133 -23.75 18.67 2.85
CA ARG A 133 -23.43 18.68 4.29
C ARG A 133 -22.24 19.59 4.61
N PHE A 134 -21.35 19.84 3.66
CA PHE A 134 -20.14 20.65 3.86
C PHE A 134 -20.25 22.06 3.24
N PRO A 135 -19.65 23.09 3.86
CA PRO A 135 -19.51 24.42 3.27
C PRO A 135 -18.68 24.40 1.97
N ALA A 136 -19.04 25.27 1.02
CA ALA A 136 -18.31 25.42 -0.24
C ALA A 136 -16.97 26.18 -0.13
N ASN A 137 -16.66 26.72 1.04
CA ASN A 137 -15.54 27.64 1.30
C ASN A 137 -14.78 27.30 2.60
N LEU A 138 -14.56 26.02 2.86
CA LEU A 138 -13.77 25.55 4.02
C LEU A 138 -12.36 26.17 4.02
N PRO A 139 -11.81 26.51 5.21
CA PRO A 139 -10.46 27.06 5.33
C PRO A 139 -9.40 26.03 4.92
N VAL A 140 -8.26 26.49 4.41
CA VAL A 140 -7.12 25.61 4.06
C VAL A 140 -6.37 25.21 5.34
N ALA A 141 -6.97 24.29 6.09
CA ALA A 141 -6.44 23.70 7.31
C ALA A 141 -7.08 22.33 7.56
N PRO A 142 -6.44 21.44 8.36
CA PRO A 142 -7.11 20.27 8.90
C PRO A 142 -8.39 20.66 9.65
N TYR A 143 -9.52 20.02 9.36
CA TYR A 143 -10.81 20.33 9.97
C TYR A 143 -11.56 19.07 10.44
N ASP A 144 -12.31 19.21 11.54
CA ASP A 144 -13.15 18.13 12.06
C ASP A 144 -14.36 17.90 11.14
N ALA A 145 -14.54 16.66 10.69
CA ALA A 145 -15.64 16.23 9.85
C ALA A 145 -16.94 15.98 10.64
N ALA A 146 -16.85 15.66 11.94
CA ALA A 146 -17.98 15.21 12.75
C ALA A 146 -19.18 16.19 12.79
N PRO A 147 -19.00 17.53 12.77
CA PRO A 147 -20.12 18.46 12.69
C PRO A 147 -20.91 18.45 11.37
N TYR A 148 -20.31 17.92 10.29
CA TYR A 148 -20.91 17.85 8.95
C TYR A 148 -21.40 16.44 8.62
N VAL A 149 -20.57 15.44 8.96
CA VAL A 149 -20.83 14.01 8.79
C VAL A 149 -20.47 13.32 10.10
N PRO A 150 -21.43 13.07 10.99
CA PRO A 150 -21.24 12.26 12.18
C PRO A 150 -20.61 10.89 11.88
N ALA A 151 -19.88 10.31 12.84
CA ALA A 151 -19.08 9.09 12.60
C ALA A 151 -19.91 7.82 12.29
N ASP A 152 -21.22 7.83 12.58
CA ASP A 152 -22.20 6.81 12.20
C ASP A 152 -22.77 7.00 10.77
N GLN A 153 -22.25 7.98 10.03
CA GLN A 153 -22.61 8.27 8.64
C GLN A 153 -21.43 8.10 7.70
N LYS A 154 -21.75 7.83 6.43
CA LYS A 154 -20.78 7.66 5.37
C LYS A 154 -20.31 9.02 4.85
N THR A 155 -18.99 9.20 4.82
CA THR A 155 -18.32 10.27 4.07
C THR A 155 -18.31 9.94 2.58
N GLY A 156 -17.81 10.87 1.76
CA GLY A 156 -17.27 10.49 0.46
C GLY A 156 -15.99 9.65 0.60
N ASP A 157 -15.40 9.30 -0.54
CA ASP A 157 -14.14 8.54 -0.64
C ASP A 157 -13.01 9.44 -1.18
N ILE A 158 -11.76 9.03 -0.97
CA ILE A 158 -10.54 9.73 -1.43
C ILE A 158 -9.63 8.77 -2.21
N VAL A 159 -8.73 9.33 -3.03
CA VAL A 159 -7.82 8.51 -3.84
C VAL A 159 -6.67 7.94 -3.01
N ASN A 160 -6.39 6.64 -3.19
CA ASN A 160 -5.30 5.88 -2.57
C ASN A 160 -4.41 5.21 -3.64
N LEU A 161 -4.07 5.97 -4.69
CA LEU A 161 -3.28 5.47 -5.82
C LEU A 161 -1.80 5.82 -5.63
N ALA A 162 -0.91 4.84 -5.83
CA ALA A 162 0.53 4.99 -5.59
C ALA A 162 1.16 6.21 -6.27
N LEU A 163 0.79 6.47 -7.54
CA LEU A 163 1.30 7.61 -8.31
C LEU A 163 0.72 8.95 -7.85
N GLN A 164 -0.48 8.95 -7.28
CA GLN A 164 -1.12 10.13 -6.69
C GLN A 164 -0.48 10.45 -5.35
N GLU A 165 -0.28 9.46 -4.46
CA GLU A 165 0.37 9.65 -3.16
C GLU A 165 1.77 10.28 -3.29
N VAL A 166 2.57 9.86 -4.27
CA VAL A 166 3.86 10.50 -4.59
C VAL A 166 3.72 11.99 -4.93
N ARG A 167 2.62 12.40 -5.59
CA ARG A 167 2.32 13.81 -5.88
C ARG A 167 1.77 14.57 -4.68
N GLN A 168 1.02 13.90 -3.81
CA GLN A 168 0.48 14.48 -2.58
C GLN A 168 1.61 14.80 -1.57
N ILE A 169 2.54 13.86 -1.40
CA ILE A 169 3.78 14.00 -0.60
C ILE A 169 4.72 15.06 -1.20
N ASN A 170 4.72 15.19 -2.53
CA ASN A 170 5.40 16.25 -3.28
C ASN A 170 6.90 16.44 -2.92
N GLY A 171 7.62 15.32 -2.75
CA GLY A 171 9.04 15.33 -2.35
C GLY A 171 9.27 15.75 -0.90
N GLY A 172 8.31 15.48 0.00
CA GLY A 172 8.39 15.79 1.43
C GLY A 172 7.83 17.16 1.83
N ARG A 173 7.30 17.94 0.87
CA ARG A 173 6.60 19.20 1.16
C ARG A 173 5.20 19.00 1.75
N MET A 174 4.56 17.87 1.47
CA MET A 174 3.23 17.50 1.98
C MET A 174 2.12 18.48 1.58
N ASP A 175 2.30 19.25 0.51
CA ASP A 175 1.43 20.35 0.06
C ASP A 175 0.53 19.98 -1.13
N GLY A 176 0.51 18.72 -1.55
CA GLY A 176 -0.21 18.26 -2.75
C GLY A 176 -1.54 17.51 -2.52
N PHE A 177 -1.93 17.24 -1.28
CA PHE A 177 -3.09 16.39 -0.95
C PHE A 177 -4.41 16.87 -1.57
N VAL A 178 -4.64 18.19 -1.58
CA VAL A 178 -5.87 18.78 -2.14
C VAL A 178 -5.87 18.75 -3.68
N ALA A 179 -4.71 18.94 -4.32
CA ALA A 179 -4.61 19.03 -5.78
C ALA A 179 -4.53 17.68 -6.50
N TRP A 180 -4.13 16.63 -5.80
CA TRP A 180 -3.92 15.28 -6.32
C TRP A 180 -4.89 14.28 -5.67
N SER A 181 -6.09 14.74 -5.34
CA SER A 181 -7.24 13.92 -4.95
C SER A 181 -8.49 14.40 -5.67
N GLU A 182 -9.23 13.46 -6.27
CA GLU A 182 -10.54 13.71 -6.86
C GLU A 182 -11.57 14.24 -5.84
N ASN A 183 -11.30 14.08 -4.54
CA ASN A 183 -12.08 14.62 -3.43
C ASN A 183 -11.19 15.43 -2.46
N GLY A 184 -10.38 16.34 -3.01
CA GLY A 184 -9.36 17.10 -2.27
C GLY A 184 -9.87 17.94 -1.10
N GLY A 185 -11.16 18.26 -1.04
CA GLY A 185 -11.77 18.90 0.13
C GLY A 185 -11.77 17.97 1.35
N LEU A 186 -12.12 16.70 1.13
CA LEU A 186 -12.16 15.67 2.18
C LEU A 186 -10.76 15.22 2.63
N ALA A 187 -9.73 15.40 1.79
CA ALA A 187 -8.35 15.04 2.10
C ALA A 187 -7.74 15.82 3.29
N MET A 188 -8.33 16.95 3.69
CA MET A 188 -7.95 17.73 4.87
C MET A 188 -8.88 17.50 6.07
N SER A 189 -9.77 16.51 6.00
CA SER A 189 -10.69 16.20 7.10
C SER A 189 -10.09 15.22 8.11
N TYR A 190 -10.52 15.32 9.37
CA TYR A 190 -10.23 14.35 10.42
C TYR A 190 -11.47 14.11 11.30
N TYR A 191 -11.46 13.01 12.05
CA TYR A 191 -12.31 12.79 13.21
C TYR A 191 -11.42 12.74 14.45
N ASP A 192 -11.84 13.33 15.57
CA ASP A 192 -11.18 13.05 16.86
C ASP A 192 -11.64 11.68 17.36
N ALA A 193 -10.90 10.63 16.99
CA ALA A 193 -11.25 9.26 17.36
C ALA A 193 -10.92 8.92 18.82
N THR A 194 -10.36 9.85 19.62
CA THR A 194 -9.90 9.59 21.00
C THR A 194 -10.92 8.86 21.85
N ASN A 195 -12.20 9.23 21.73
CA ASN A 195 -13.31 8.65 22.50
C ASN A 195 -14.19 7.67 21.72
N LEU A 196 -13.87 7.40 20.44
CA LEU A 196 -14.50 6.32 19.66
C LEU A 196 -14.00 4.94 20.14
N PRO A 197 -14.65 3.82 19.76
CA PRO A 197 -14.37 2.51 20.36
C PRO A 197 -12.90 2.06 20.28
N VAL A 198 -12.20 2.29 19.16
CA VAL A 198 -10.78 1.93 19.02
C VAL A 198 -9.88 2.95 19.72
N GLY A 199 -10.24 4.24 19.75
CA GLY A 199 -9.57 5.22 20.60
C GLY A 199 -9.59 4.86 22.09
N ARG A 200 -10.72 4.32 22.58
CA ARG A 200 -10.81 3.81 23.97
C ARG A 200 -9.96 2.57 24.23
N LEU A 201 -9.69 1.74 23.20
CA LEU A 201 -8.68 0.68 23.30
C LEU A 201 -7.26 1.27 23.32
N ALA A 202 -6.97 2.27 22.49
CA ALA A 202 -5.68 2.96 22.50
C ALA A 202 -5.39 3.67 23.84
N GLN A 203 -6.41 4.10 24.59
CA GLN A 203 -6.27 4.62 25.96
C GLN A 203 -5.88 3.54 27.00
N GLN A 204 -6.14 2.25 26.72
CA GLN A 204 -5.86 1.11 27.61
C GLN A 204 -4.56 0.37 27.24
N TYR A 205 -4.11 0.51 26.00
CA TYR A 205 -3.02 -0.24 25.39
C TYR A 205 -2.00 0.71 24.73
N THR A 206 -1.27 0.23 23.73
CA THR A 206 -0.26 1.02 23.01
C THR A 206 -0.84 1.55 21.70
N LEU A 207 -0.77 2.87 21.51
CA LEU A 207 -0.88 3.50 20.19
C LEU A 207 0.52 3.64 19.57
N ALA A 208 0.67 3.27 18.30
CA ALA A 208 1.90 3.49 17.54
C ALA A 208 1.67 4.64 16.55
N ASP A 209 2.27 5.80 16.81
CA ASP A 209 2.16 7.01 15.98
C ASP A 209 3.21 7.09 14.85
N HIS A 210 4.26 6.27 14.94
CA HIS A 210 5.29 6.11 13.92
C HIS A 210 5.13 4.82 13.09
N PHE A 211 3.89 4.38 12.86
CA PHE A 211 3.57 3.21 12.02
C PHE A 211 3.13 3.65 10.61
N PHE A 212 3.94 3.33 9.61
CA PHE A 212 3.70 3.69 8.21
C PHE A 212 3.24 2.47 7.40
N HIS A 213 2.35 2.68 6.43
CA HIS A 213 2.07 1.69 5.40
C HIS A 213 3.34 1.27 4.66
N SER A 214 3.41 0.01 4.23
CA SER A 214 4.66 -0.57 3.71
C SER A 214 5.04 -0.05 2.32
N ALA A 215 4.06 0.34 1.51
CA ALA A 215 4.27 0.91 0.19
C ALA A 215 3.13 1.87 -0.20
N PHE A 216 3.43 2.87 -1.03
CA PHE A 216 2.42 3.80 -1.53
C PHE A 216 1.38 3.09 -2.40
N GLY A 217 0.10 3.38 -2.19
CA GLY A 217 -1.03 2.82 -2.91
C GLY A 217 -2.02 2.03 -2.06
N GLY A 218 -3.12 1.66 -2.70
CA GLY A 218 -4.33 1.19 -2.04
C GLY A 218 -4.29 -0.25 -1.53
N SER A 219 -5.48 -0.72 -1.15
CA SER A 219 -5.69 -1.87 -0.28
C SER A 219 -5.00 -3.15 -0.78
N LEU A 220 -5.21 -3.56 -2.04
CA LEU A 220 -4.58 -4.79 -2.57
C LEU A 220 -3.06 -4.79 -2.36
N PHE A 221 -2.41 -3.65 -2.56
CA PHE A 221 -0.96 -3.57 -2.52
C PHE A 221 -0.43 -3.71 -1.09
N ASN A 222 -1.01 -2.99 -0.13
CA ASN A 222 -0.59 -3.10 1.27
C ASN A 222 -0.99 -4.42 1.94
N HIS A 223 -2.09 -5.07 1.51
CA HIS A 223 -2.41 -6.44 1.95
C HIS A 223 -1.36 -7.47 1.51
N TRP A 224 -0.68 -7.25 0.38
CA TRP A 224 0.43 -8.11 -0.04
C TRP A 224 1.70 -7.84 0.74
N TRP A 225 2.06 -6.58 0.94
CA TRP A 225 3.20 -6.23 1.77
C TRP A 225 3.08 -6.77 3.20
N LEU A 226 1.87 -6.81 3.77
CA LEU A 226 1.59 -7.48 5.03
C LEU A 226 1.98 -8.97 5.02
N ILE A 227 1.66 -9.71 3.94
CA ILE A 227 1.81 -11.17 3.92
C ILE A 227 3.08 -11.68 3.22
N CYS A 228 3.79 -10.88 2.43
CA CYS A 228 4.99 -11.32 1.71
C CYS A 228 6.14 -10.29 1.68
N ALA A 229 5.91 -9.05 2.16
CA ALA A 229 6.84 -7.92 1.95
C ALA A 229 7.29 -7.79 0.48
N CYS A 230 6.35 -7.98 -0.46
CA CYS A 230 6.63 -8.14 -1.87
C CYS A 230 5.59 -7.42 -2.76
N THR A 231 6.04 -7.01 -3.96
CA THR A 231 5.20 -6.37 -4.98
C THR A 231 4.68 -7.43 -5.97
N PRO A 232 3.37 -7.46 -6.31
CA PRO A 232 2.85 -8.39 -7.31
C PRO A 232 3.46 -8.14 -8.69
N VAL A 233 3.74 -9.22 -9.45
CA VAL A 233 4.28 -9.13 -10.81
C VAL A 233 3.36 -9.75 -11.86
N TRP A 234 3.24 -9.04 -12.98
CA TRP A 234 2.53 -9.45 -14.19
C TRP A 234 3.25 -8.93 -15.45
N PRO A 235 4.43 -9.48 -15.80
CA PRO A 235 5.25 -8.95 -16.90
C PRO A 235 4.58 -8.94 -18.28
N ASN A 236 3.63 -9.86 -18.49
CA ASN A 236 2.84 -9.99 -19.72
C ASN A 236 1.38 -9.54 -19.52
N ALA A 237 1.17 -8.44 -18.79
CA ALA A 237 -0.16 -7.90 -18.55
C ALA A 237 -0.84 -7.42 -19.84
N PRO A 238 -2.15 -7.66 -20.03
CA PRO A 238 -2.90 -7.12 -21.16
C PRO A 238 -2.76 -5.60 -21.29
N ALA A 239 -2.59 -5.11 -22.53
CA ALA A 239 -2.32 -3.70 -22.79
C ALA A 239 -3.40 -2.72 -22.28
N ASN A 240 -4.61 -3.21 -21.96
CA ASN A 240 -5.71 -2.42 -21.39
C ASN A 240 -5.68 -2.33 -19.85
N VAL A 241 -4.94 -3.20 -19.15
CA VAL A 241 -4.73 -3.09 -17.68
C VAL A 241 -3.41 -2.38 -17.33
N VAL A 242 -2.51 -2.21 -18.29
CA VAL A 242 -1.28 -1.44 -18.14
C VAL A 242 -1.60 0.06 -18.12
N LEU A 243 -1.12 0.78 -17.10
CA LEU A 243 -1.24 2.24 -17.00
C LEU A 243 -0.30 2.96 -17.97
N GLN A 244 -0.62 4.21 -18.31
CA GLN A 244 0.29 5.06 -19.10
C GLN A 244 0.60 6.34 -18.34
N ILE A 245 1.88 6.68 -18.28
CA ILE A 245 2.40 7.94 -17.77
C ILE A 245 3.04 8.76 -18.90
N ASP A 246 3.03 10.09 -18.76
CA ASP A 246 3.78 10.98 -19.64
C ASP A 246 5.26 11.08 -19.23
N GLU A 247 6.04 11.87 -19.99
CA GLU A 247 7.45 12.16 -19.72
C GLU A 247 7.71 12.83 -18.35
N ARG A 248 6.66 13.37 -17.72
CA ARG A 248 6.73 14.02 -16.39
C ARG A 248 6.30 13.07 -15.28
N GLY A 249 5.92 11.83 -15.60
CA GLY A 249 5.39 10.83 -14.67
C GLY A 249 3.95 11.09 -14.23
N VAL A 250 3.15 11.83 -15.01
CA VAL A 250 1.72 12.08 -14.74
C VAL A 250 0.89 10.99 -15.41
N LEU A 251 -0.10 10.46 -14.69
CA LEU A 251 -1.00 9.41 -15.19
C LEU A 251 -1.88 9.94 -16.34
N VAL A 252 -1.63 9.46 -17.56
CA VAL A 252 -2.40 9.79 -18.78
C VAL A 252 -3.54 8.79 -19.00
N ARG A 253 -3.32 7.52 -18.67
CA ARG A 253 -4.33 6.46 -18.74
C ARG A 253 -4.30 5.62 -17.49
N ARG A 254 -5.44 5.55 -16.79
CA ARG A 254 -5.64 4.62 -15.66
C ARG A 254 -5.41 3.17 -16.10
N GLY A 255 -4.81 2.42 -15.19
CA GLY A 255 -4.51 0.99 -15.29
C GLY A 255 -3.98 0.53 -13.93
N SER A 256 -3.90 -0.78 -13.72
CA SER A 256 -3.46 -1.37 -12.45
C SER A 256 -2.06 -1.96 -12.48
N VAL A 257 -1.44 -2.06 -13.66
CA VAL A 257 -0.08 -2.59 -13.85
C VAL A 257 0.82 -1.51 -14.45
N THR A 258 2.05 -1.35 -13.96
CA THR A 258 3.05 -0.46 -14.55
C THR A 258 3.58 -0.99 -15.89
N PRO A 259 4.20 -0.15 -16.74
CA PRO A 259 4.77 -0.60 -18.02
C PRO A 259 5.85 -1.68 -17.92
N ASP A 260 6.53 -1.78 -16.78
CA ASP A 260 7.54 -2.80 -16.44
C ASP A 260 6.94 -4.02 -15.69
N GLY A 261 5.62 -4.06 -15.51
CA GLY A 261 4.90 -5.27 -15.10
C GLY A 261 4.65 -5.42 -13.59
N PHE A 262 4.76 -4.37 -12.78
CA PHE A 262 4.38 -4.41 -11.36
C PHE A 262 2.91 -4.01 -11.17
N VAL A 263 2.16 -4.74 -10.34
CA VAL A 263 0.78 -4.38 -10.03
C VAL A 263 0.79 -3.36 -8.88
N VAL A 264 0.23 -2.19 -9.13
CA VAL A 264 0.22 -1.03 -8.22
C VAL A 264 -1.19 -0.56 -7.85
N HIS A 265 -2.22 -1.29 -8.30
CA HIS A 265 -3.62 -1.04 -7.96
C HIS A 265 -4.46 -2.33 -8.11
N THR A 266 -5.73 -2.28 -7.71
CA THR A 266 -6.65 -3.42 -7.69
C THR A 266 -6.77 -4.14 -9.04
N VAL A 267 -6.56 -5.46 -8.98
CA VAL A 267 -6.81 -6.47 -10.03
C VAL A 267 -7.55 -7.65 -9.39
N SER A 268 -8.11 -8.55 -10.21
CA SER A 268 -8.72 -9.80 -9.70
C SER A 268 -7.73 -10.95 -9.75
N SER A 269 -7.76 -11.86 -8.77
CA SER A 269 -7.01 -13.12 -8.81
C SER A 269 -7.54 -14.04 -9.91
N SER A 270 -6.68 -14.86 -10.51
CA SER A 270 -7.14 -15.96 -11.38
C SER A 270 -7.84 -17.09 -10.62
N SER A 271 -7.62 -17.22 -9.31
CA SER A 271 -8.32 -18.17 -8.41
C SER A 271 -9.57 -17.53 -7.81
N ARG A 272 -10.68 -18.28 -7.73
CA ARG A 272 -11.89 -17.83 -7.02
C ARG A 272 -11.63 -17.67 -5.53
N PRO A 273 -12.38 -16.82 -4.80
CA PRO A 273 -13.43 -15.94 -5.31
C PRO A 273 -12.85 -14.71 -6.03
N TYR A 274 -13.53 -14.28 -7.09
CA TYR A 274 -13.29 -13.03 -7.81
C TYR A 274 -14.65 -12.43 -8.20
N PRO A 275 -14.76 -11.10 -8.42
CA PRO A 275 -16.05 -10.48 -8.72
C PRO A 275 -16.61 -10.95 -10.06
N THR A 276 -17.94 -11.03 -10.16
CA THR A 276 -18.66 -11.46 -11.39
C THR A 276 -18.49 -10.47 -12.57
N SER A 277 -18.04 -9.25 -12.30
CA SER A 277 -17.61 -8.28 -13.31
C SER A 277 -16.26 -8.65 -13.97
N SER A 278 -15.40 -9.42 -13.29
CA SER A 278 -14.18 -9.98 -13.86
C SER A 278 -14.52 -11.16 -14.77
N ARG A 279 -15.01 -10.87 -15.98
CA ARG A 279 -15.50 -11.88 -16.93
C ARG A 279 -14.38 -12.54 -17.74
N ASP A 280 -13.36 -11.78 -18.11
CA ASP A 280 -12.25 -12.24 -18.93
C ASP A 280 -11.12 -12.84 -18.06
N PRO A 281 -10.82 -14.16 -18.16
CA PRO A 281 -9.72 -14.78 -17.42
C PRO A 281 -8.34 -14.21 -17.79
N ALA A 282 -8.16 -13.71 -19.02
CA ALA A 282 -6.90 -13.10 -19.44
C ALA A 282 -6.62 -11.76 -18.75
N GLN A 283 -7.65 -11.14 -18.13
CA GLN A 283 -7.55 -9.90 -17.36
C GLN A 283 -7.52 -10.15 -15.84
N ARG A 284 -7.17 -11.36 -15.41
CA ARG A 284 -6.92 -11.70 -14.00
C ARG A 284 -5.43 -11.93 -13.78
N LEU A 285 -4.92 -11.46 -12.64
CA LEU A 285 -3.53 -11.66 -12.23
C LEU A 285 -3.26 -13.17 -12.08
N PRO A 286 -2.28 -13.74 -12.81
CA PRO A 286 -1.88 -15.12 -12.62
C PRO A 286 -1.38 -15.38 -11.19
N LEU A 287 -1.58 -16.62 -10.72
CA LEU A 287 -1.10 -17.05 -9.40
C LEU A 287 0.40 -16.83 -9.25
N GLN A 288 0.79 -16.22 -8.14
CA GLN A 288 2.19 -15.95 -7.81
C GLN A 288 2.80 -17.10 -7.00
N THR A 289 4.13 -17.09 -6.95
CA THR A 289 4.95 -18.11 -6.28
C THR A 289 5.99 -17.52 -5.32
N MET A 290 5.94 -16.21 -5.07
CA MET A 290 6.79 -15.57 -4.06
C MET A 290 6.40 -16.07 -2.66
N PRO A 291 7.35 -16.36 -1.75
CA PRO A 291 7.03 -16.86 -0.43
C PRO A 291 6.22 -15.86 0.41
N THR A 292 5.21 -16.36 1.10
CA THR A 292 4.41 -15.61 2.06
C THR A 292 4.80 -15.96 3.50
N ILE A 293 4.33 -15.16 4.46
CA ILE A 293 4.42 -15.46 5.90
C ILE A 293 3.68 -16.76 6.23
N GLY A 294 2.60 -17.07 5.52
CA GLY A 294 1.88 -18.33 5.65
C GLY A 294 2.77 -19.53 5.31
N ASP A 295 3.51 -19.46 4.20
CA ASP A 295 4.49 -20.49 3.83
C ASP A 295 5.56 -20.66 4.92
N ARG A 296 6.08 -19.56 5.48
CA ARG A 296 7.09 -19.59 6.56
C ARG A 296 6.55 -20.17 7.87
N LEU A 297 5.29 -19.93 8.18
CA LEU A 297 4.63 -20.49 9.37
C LEU A 297 4.40 -22.00 9.18
N THR A 298 3.89 -22.43 8.01
CA THR A 298 3.73 -23.85 7.66
C THR A 298 5.06 -24.60 7.63
N GLU A 299 6.13 -24.02 7.05
CA GLU A 299 7.51 -24.56 7.07
C GLU A 299 8.06 -24.79 8.50
N LYS A 300 7.52 -24.08 9.49
CA LYS A 300 7.88 -24.21 10.92
C LYS A 300 6.84 -24.97 11.75
N SER A 301 5.79 -25.51 11.12
CA SER A 301 4.65 -26.14 11.80
C SER A 301 3.98 -25.25 12.85
N ILE A 302 4.02 -23.93 12.63
CA ILE A 302 3.31 -22.94 13.46
C ILE A 302 1.89 -22.82 12.90
N SER A 303 0.88 -23.06 13.73
CA SER A 303 -0.52 -22.99 13.30
C SER A 303 -0.90 -21.56 12.95
N TRP A 304 -1.53 -21.38 11.78
CA TRP A 304 -1.96 -20.07 11.31
C TRP A 304 -3.25 -20.14 10.48
N ALA A 305 -3.97 -19.02 10.44
CA ALA A 305 -5.10 -18.84 9.53
C ALA A 305 -5.33 -17.36 9.18
N TRP A 306 -5.90 -17.15 8.00
CA TRP A 306 -6.52 -15.91 7.55
C TRP A 306 -8.04 -16.08 7.61
N TYR A 307 -8.67 -15.33 8.52
CA TYR A 307 -10.11 -15.30 8.72
C TYR A 307 -10.69 -14.05 8.05
N SER A 308 -11.55 -14.23 7.05
CA SER A 308 -12.29 -13.12 6.44
C SER A 308 -13.79 -13.30 6.66
N GLU A 309 -14.45 -12.24 7.09
CA GLU A 309 -15.91 -12.21 7.18
C GLU A 309 -16.53 -12.36 5.77
N GLY A 310 -17.48 -13.28 5.61
CA GLY A 310 -18.15 -13.58 4.33
C GLY A 310 -17.33 -14.43 3.35
N TRP A 311 -16.19 -15.01 3.78
CA TRP A 311 -15.35 -15.88 2.96
C TRP A 311 -16.09 -17.13 2.46
N ASN A 312 -16.83 -17.81 3.33
CA ASN A 312 -17.52 -19.06 2.98
C ASN A 312 -18.60 -18.82 1.92
N ASP A 313 -19.37 -17.74 2.04
CA ASP A 313 -20.37 -17.36 1.04
C ASP A 313 -19.73 -16.87 -0.27
N ALA A 314 -18.60 -16.16 -0.21
CA ALA A 314 -17.84 -15.78 -1.40
C ALA A 314 -17.29 -17.00 -2.16
N VAL A 315 -16.73 -17.98 -1.44
CA VAL A 315 -16.27 -19.26 -2.02
C VAL A 315 -17.44 -20.07 -2.58
N ALA A 316 -18.61 -20.05 -1.92
CA ALA A 316 -19.83 -20.69 -2.39
C ALA A 316 -20.52 -19.95 -3.57
N GLY A 317 -19.91 -18.88 -4.10
CA GLY A 317 -20.42 -18.14 -5.25
C GLY A 317 -21.59 -17.19 -4.94
N ARG A 318 -21.82 -16.88 -3.66
CA ARG A 318 -22.84 -15.93 -3.16
C ARG A 318 -22.22 -14.83 -2.28
N PRO A 319 -21.14 -14.15 -2.71
CA PRO A 319 -20.52 -13.10 -1.92
C PRO A 319 -21.51 -11.99 -1.56
N ASP A 320 -21.41 -11.48 -0.34
CA ASP A 320 -22.07 -10.24 0.07
C ASP A 320 -21.67 -9.08 -0.87
N PRO A 321 -22.56 -8.12 -1.18
CA PRO A 321 -22.24 -6.98 -2.06
C PRO A 321 -21.04 -6.14 -1.64
N LEU A 322 -20.65 -6.14 -0.36
CA LEU A 322 -19.49 -5.43 0.19
C LEU A 322 -18.28 -6.35 0.45
N PHE A 323 -18.31 -7.61 -0.01
CA PHE A 323 -17.15 -8.51 0.08
C PHE A 323 -16.00 -8.03 -0.81
N GLN A 324 -14.86 -7.71 -0.20
CA GLN A 324 -13.69 -7.16 -0.90
C GLN A 324 -12.74 -8.28 -1.35
N PHE A 325 -12.94 -8.79 -2.57
CA PHE A 325 -12.10 -9.84 -3.17
C PHE A 325 -10.60 -9.52 -3.23
N HIS A 326 -10.26 -8.23 -3.30
CA HIS A 326 -8.88 -7.75 -3.38
C HIS A 326 -8.23 -7.56 -2.01
N HIS A 327 -8.98 -7.75 -0.92
CA HIS A 327 -8.47 -7.79 0.46
C HIS A 327 -8.08 -9.21 0.89
N GLN A 328 -8.08 -10.18 -0.03
CA GLN A 328 -7.80 -11.60 0.24
C GLN A 328 -6.43 -11.99 -0.34
N PRO A 329 -5.30 -11.50 0.22
CA PRO A 329 -4.01 -11.53 -0.48
C PRO A 329 -3.51 -12.95 -0.75
N PHE A 330 -3.72 -13.90 0.17
CA PHE A 330 -3.37 -15.30 -0.03
C PHE A 330 -4.07 -15.95 -1.23
N ASN A 331 -5.27 -15.48 -1.61
CA ASN A 331 -6.01 -15.99 -2.77
C ASN A 331 -5.31 -15.72 -4.13
N TYR A 332 -4.19 -14.98 -4.14
CA TYR A 332 -3.39 -14.69 -5.33
C TYR A 332 -2.14 -15.58 -5.46
N PHE A 333 -1.88 -16.48 -4.51
CA PHE A 333 -0.68 -17.30 -4.46
C PHE A 333 -0.99 -18.78 -4.73
N ALA A 334 -0.12 -19.44 -5.50
CA ALA A 334 -0.32 -20.81 -5.97
C ALA A 334 -0.54 -21.85 -4.84
N PRO A 335 0.13 -21.78 -3.67
CA PRO A 335 -0.12 -22.70 -2.55
C PRO A 335 -1.56 -22.67 -2.02
N TYR A 336 -2.29 -21.56 -2.17
CA TYR A 336 -3.65 -21.36 -1.62
C TYR A 336 -4.73 -21.25 -2.72
N ALA A 337 -4.40 -21.68 -3.94
CA ALA A 337 -5.32 -21.71 -5.06
C ALA A 337 -6.55 -22.60 -4.78
N GLU A 338 -7.66 -22.32 -5.47
CA GLU A 338 -8.89 -23.12 -5.47
C GLU A 338 -8.58 -24.62 -5.65
N GLY A 339 -9.03 -25.45 -4.69
CA GLY A 339 -8.80 -26.90 -4.68
C GLY A 339 -7.54 -27.38 -3.94
N THR A 340 -6.67 -26.50 -3.45
CA THR A 340 -5.51 -26.91 -2.61
C THR A 340 -5.91 -27.22 -1.17
N ALA A 341 -5.18 -28.13 -0.51
CA ALA A 341 -5.41 -28.46 0.91
C ALA A 341 -5.08 -27.27 1.83
N ALA A 342 -3.95 -26.58 1.59
CA ALA A 342 -3.52 -25.43 2.37
C ALA A 342 -4.54 -24.26 2.32
N ARG A 343 -5.29 -24.10 1.22
CA ARG A 343 -6.41 -23.18 1.17
C ARG A 343 -7.50 -23.51 2.17
N VAL A 344 -7.95 -24.77 2.21
CA VAL A 344 -9.00 -25.25 3.13
C VAL A 344 -8.52 -25.19 4.58
N GLU A 345 -7.23 -25.45 4.81
CA GLU A 345 -6.64 -25.39 6.14
C GLU A 345 -6.51 -23.97 6.67
N HIS A 346 -6.08 -23.00 5.86
CA HIS A 346 -5.68 -21.68 6.35
C HIS A 346 -6.60 -20.52 5.97
N LEU A 347 -7.39 -20.59 4.89
CA LEU A 347 -8.29 -19.50 4.47
C LEU A 347 -9.72 -19.82 4.91
N ARG A 348 -10.19 -19.13 5.96
CA ARG A 348 -11.39 -19.46 6.72
C ARG A 348 -12.35 -18.28 6.87
N ASP A 349 -13.55 -18.54 7.36
CA ASP A 349 -14.53 -17.49 7.65
C ASP A 349 -14.37 -16.96 9.09
N ILE A 350 -14.88 -15.77 9.38
CA ILE A 350 -14.83 -15.18 10.72
C ILE A 350 -15.58 -16.02 11.77
N ASP A 351 -16.60 -16.78 11.34
CA ASP A 351 -17.30 -17.74 12.22
C ASP A 351 -16.36 -18.81 12.79
N ASP A 352 -15.36 -19.24 12.00
CA ASP A 352 -14.34 -20.20 12.45
C ASP A 352 -13.40 -19.58 13.50
N PHE A 353 -13.13 -18.27 13.42
CA PHE A 353 -12.34 -17.54 14.43
C PHE A 353 -13.11 -17.46 15.76
N PHE A 354 -14.39 -17.09 15.73
CA PHE A 354 -15.22 -17.08 16.92
C PHE A 354 -15.42 -18.49 17.50
N ALA A 355 -15.48 -19.54 16.67
CA ALA A 355 -15.49 -20.93 17.12
C ALA A 355 -14.16 -21.36 17.79
N ALA A 356 -13.04 -20.92 17.23
CA ALA A 356 -11.71 -21.14 17.81
C ALA A 356 -11.58 -20.46 19.18
N LEU A 357 -12.02 -19.20 19.32
CA LEU A 357 -12.04 -18.47 20.59
C LEU A 357 -12.87 -19.17 21.67
N ARG A 358 -14.08 -19.66 21.32
CA ARG A 358 -14.95 -20.41 22.24
C ARG A 358 -14.35 -21.73 22.72
N THR A 359 -13.46 -22.35 21.94
CA THR A 359 -12.89 -23.66 22.23
C THR A 359 -11.42 -23.62 22.69
N GLY A 360 -10.80 -22.44 22.71
CA GLY A 360 -9.36 -22.27 23.00
C GLY A 360 -8.44 -22.70 21.86
N ASN A 361 -8.98 -23.09 20.69
CA ASN A 361 -8.23 -23.62 19.55
C ASN A 361 -7.84 -22.53 18.54
N VAL A 362 -7.50 -21.33 19.01
CA VAL A 362 -7.01 -20.24 18.16
C VAL A 362 -5.61 -20.62 17.62
N PRO A 363 -5.30 -20.41 16.34
CA PRO A 363 -3.95 -20.64 15.83
C PRO A 363 -2.94 -19.69 16.49
N ALA A 364 -1.65 -20.04 16.45
CA ALA A 364 -0.59 -19.20 16.99
C ALA A 364 -0.46 -17.86 16.23
N VAL A 365 -0.83 -17.82 14.95
CA VAL A 365 -0.97 -16.56 14.19
C VAL A 365 -2.33 -16.51 13.49
N ALA A 366 -3.15 -15.53 13.84
CA ALA A 366 -4.44 -15.27 13.20
C ALA A 366 -4.42 -13.90 12.52
N PHE A 367 -4.85 -13.85 11.26
CA PHE A 367 -5.20 -12.60 10.59
C PHE A 367 -6.72 -12.52 10.50
N VAL A 368 -7.29 -11.35 10.77
CA VAL A 368 -8.73 -11.09 10.79
C VAL A 368 -9.03 -9.91 9.87
N LYS A 369 -9.84 -10.16 8.83
CA LYS A 369 -10.31 -9.15 7.90
C LYS A 369 -11.84 -8.97 7.97
N PRO A 370 -12.33 -7.87 8.56
CA PRO A 370 -13.75 -7.54 8.53
C PRO A 370 -14.26 -7.26 7.11
N ILE A 371 -15.55 -7.47 6.89
CA ILE A 371 -16.22 -7.24 5.60
C ILE A 371 -16.35 -5.74 5.32
N GLY A 372 -16.72 -5.35 4.10
CA GLY A 372 -16.82 -3.94 3.72
C GLY A 372 -17.82 -3.11 4.54
N ALA A 373 -18.75 -3.73 5.28
CA ALA A 373 -19.62 -3.02 6.22
C ALA A 373 -18.94 -2.69 7.57
N HIS A 374 -17.80 -3.31 7.87
CA HIS A 374 -17.13 -3.30 9.18
C HIS A 374 -15.64 -2.88 9.09
N ASN A 375 -15.11 -2.67 7.88
CA ASN A 375 -13.69 -2.42 7.65
C ASN A 375 -13.27 -0.94 7.78
N GLU A 376 -14.22 -0.01 8.01
CA GLU A 376 -14.03 1.46 8.09
C GLU A 376 -13.72 2.19 6.76
N HIS A 377 -13.68 1.53 5.59
CA HIS A 377 -13.33 2.21 4.34
C HIS A 377 -14.33 3.34 3.98
N PRO A 378 -13.85 4.58 3.74
CA PRO A 378 -14.69 5.72 3.33
C PRO A 378 -15.57 5.42 2.09
N GLY A 379 -16.66 6.16 1.93
CA GLY A 379 -17.61 6.01 0.83
C GLY A 379 -18.63 4.86 1.00
N TYR A 380 -18.19 3.66 1.39
CA TYR A 380 -19.08 2.49 1.54
C TYR A 380 -19.27 1.97 2.97
N ALA A 381 -18.34 2.22 3.89
CA ALA A 381 -18.52 2.01 5.33
C ALA A 381 -18.75 3.33 6.07
N ASP A 382 -19.15 3.23 7.33
CA ASP A 382 -19.10 4.32 8.32
C ASP A 382 -18.06 3.99 9.40
N LEU A 383 -17.52 5.03 10.04
CA LEU A 383 -16.38 4.91 10.96
C LEU A 383 -16.78 4.25 12.29
N LEU A 384 -17.92 4.64 12.85
CA LEU A 384 -18.35 4.16 14.16
C LEU A 384 -18.61 2.66 14.13
N ARG A 385 -19.39 2.15 13.17
CA ARG A 385 -19.73 0.73 13.08
C ARG A 385 -18.50 -0.15 12.93
N GLY A 386 -17.52 0.28 12.14
CA GLY A 386 -16.27 -0.47 11.99
C GLY A 386 -15.44 -0.52 13.27
N GLN A 387 -15.32 0.60 13.98
CA GLN A 387 -14.65 0.62 15.28
C GLN A 387 -15.38 -0.18 16.35
N GLU A 388 -16.72 -0.17 16.38
CA GLU A 388 -17.52 -1.02 17.27
C GLU A 388 -17.30 -2.52 16.99
N TYR A 389 -17.15 -2.89 15.71
CA TYR A 389 -16.81 -4.26 15.32
C TYR A 389 -15.41 -4.67 15.79
N VAL A 390 -14.39 -3.81 15.62
CA VAL A 390 -13.04 -4.05 16.15
C VAL A 390 -13.05 -4.18 17.67
N ALA A 391 -13.77 -3.30 18.38
CA ALA A 391 -13.92 -3.40 19.84
C ALA A 391 -14.61 -4.70 20.26
N THR A 392 -15.58 -5.19 19.48
CA THR A 392 -16.26 -6.48 19.71
C THR A 392 -15.29 -7.66 19.50
N LEU A 393 -14.47 -7.64 18.44
CA LEU A 393 -13.42 -8.65 18.21
C LEU A 393 -12.41 -8.68 19.36
N VAL A 394 -11.89 -7.53 19.78
CA VAL A 394 -10.93 -7.43 20.89
C VAL A 394 -11.55 -7.91 22.20
N LYS A 395 -12.82 -7.56 22.48
CA LYS A 395 -13.53 -8.05 23.67
C LYS A 395 -13.74 -9.57 23.64
N ALA A 396 -14.06 -10.15 22.48
CA ALA A 396 -14.19 -11.59 22.31
C ALA A 396 -12.84 -12.32 22.52
N VAL A 397 -11.71 -11.70 22.16
CA VAL A 397 -10.37 -12.20 22.51
C VAL A 397 -10.14 -12.11 24.02
N GLN A 398 -10.38 -10.95 24.65
CA GLN A 398 -10.22 -10.73 26.10
C GLN A 398 -11.02 -11.71 26.98
N ASP A 399 -12.23 -12.09 26.52
CA ASP A 399 -13.11 -13.02 27.23
C ASP A 399 -12.76 -14.51 26.98
N SER A 400 -11.86 -14.79 26.05
CA SER A 400 -11.48 -16.16 25.66
C SER A 400 -10.41 -16.76 26.58
N ALA A 401 -10.22 -18.07 26.46
CA ALA A 401 -9.17 -18.79 27.19
C ALA A 401 -7.74 -18.39 26.75
N VAL A 402 -7.56 -17.77 25.58
CA VAL A 402 -6.24 -17.45 24.99
C VAL A 402 -5.73 -16.03 25.30
N TRP A 403 -6.42 -15.27 26.16
CA TRP A 403 -6.04 -13.91 26.53
C TRP A 403 -4.88 -13.79 27.54
N LYS A 404 -4.67 -14.81 28.39
CA LYS A 404 -3.84 -14.71 29.61
C LYS A 404 -2.41 -15.21 29.43
#